data_AF-A0AA92YFQ5-F1
#
_entry.id   AF-A0AA92YFQ5-F1
#
_cell.length_a   1.000
_cell.length_b   1.000
_cell.length_c   1.000
_cell.angle_alpha   90.00
_cell.angle_beta   90.00
_cell.angle_gamma   90.00
#
_symmetry.space_group_name_H-M   'P 1'
#
loop_
_entity.id
_entity.type
_entity.pdbx_description
1 polymer ?
#
loop_
_entity_poly.entity_id
_entity_poly.type
_entity_poly.pdbx_seq_one_letter_code
_entity_poly.pdbx_strand_id
1 'polypeptide(L)' 'MLIDATRKILAVAITLAAAGEARNLLKTVINLYNQERPHMSIGNLTPNQVYQNNIKTEKLWK' A
#
# COMPACT_ATOMS: atom_id res chain seq x y z
N MET A 1 -27.20 -32.08 2.26
CA MET A 1 -25.81 -32.18 2.76
C MET A 1 -24.74 -31.56 1.82
N LEU A 2 -25.07 -31.06 0.61
CA LEU A 2 -24.08 -30.43 -0.29
C LEU A 2 -24.05 -28.88 -0.28
N ILE A 3 -25.00 -28.19 0.36
CA ILE A 3 -25.13 -26.72 0.26
C ILE A 3 -24.21 -25.99 1.26
N ASP A 4 -23.94 -26.59 2.43
CA ASP A 4 -23.11 -25.99 3.48
C ASP A 4 -21.60 -26.03 3.17
N ALA A 5 -21.15 -27.04 2.44
CA ALA A 5 -19.75 -27.15 2.04
C ALA A 5 -19.36 -26.05 1.06
N THR A 6 -20.23 -25.75 0.08
CA THR A 6 -20.02 -24.69 -0.91
C THR A 6 -20.08 -23.30 -0.29
N ARG A 7 -20.96 -23.09 0.71
CA ARG A 7 -21.02 -21.82 1.47
C ARG A 7 -19.77 -21.58 2.31
N LYS A 8 -19.24 -22.60 2.98
CA LYS A 8 -17.99 -22.48 3.75
C LYS A 8 -16.79 -22.21 2.86
N ILE A 9 -16.69 -22.88 1.71
CA ILE A 9 -15.62 -22.64 0.73
C ILE A 9 -15.70 -21.22 0.17
N LEU A 10 -16.91 -20.75 -0.16
CA LEU A 10 -17.11 -19.39 -0.66
C LEU A 10 -16.77 -18.32 0.39
N ALA A 11 -17.14 -18.52 1.66
CA ALA A 11 -16.79 -17.61 2.74
C ALA A 11 -15.27 -17.55 2.99
N VAL A 12 -14.58 -18.70 2.95
CA VAL A 12 -13.12 -18.77 3.06
C VAL A 12 -12.44 -18.11 1.85
N ALA A 13 -12.95 -18.33 0.63
CA ALA A 13 -12.44 -17.69 -0.59
C ALA A 13 -12.62 -16.16 -0.55
N ILE A 14 -13.77 -15.66 -0.09
CA ILE A 14 -14.03 -14.22 0.08
C ILE A 14 -13.11 -13.61 1.14
N THR A 15 -12.81 -14.34 2.22
CA THR A 15 -11.90 -13.86 3.28
C THR A 15 -10.44 -13.84 2.81
N LEU A 16 -10.01 -14.84 2.02
CA LEU A 16 -8.69 -14.88 1.38
C LEU A 16 -8.55 -13.82 0.28
N ALA A 17 -9.62 -13.60 -0.50
CA ALA A 17 -9.69 -12.55 -1.49
C ALA A 17 -9.63 -11.17 -0.83
N ALA A 18 -10.32 -10.94 0.28
CA ALA A 18 -10.21 -9.70 1.06
C ALA A 18 -8.78 -9.44 1.53
N ALA A 19 -8.03 -10.47 1.94
CA ALA A 19 -6.61 -10.33 2.27
C ALA A 19 -5.72 -10.05 1.03
N GLY A 20 -6.05 -10.64 -0.11
CA GLY A 20 -5.36 -10.40 -1.39
C GLY A 20 -5.63 -9.00 -1.96
N GLU A 21 -6.88 -8.58 -1.98
CA GLU A 21 -7.34 -7.26 -2.41
C GLU A 21 -6.85 -6.17 -1.47
N ALA A 22 -6.92 -6.37 -0.14
CA ALA A 22 -6.33 -5.44 0.81
C ALA A 22 -4.82 -5.30 0.63
N ARG A 23 -4.11 -6.40 0.33
CA ARG A 23 -2.68 -6.36 0.00
C ARG A 23 -2.42 -5.58 -1.29
N ASN A 24 -3.25 -5.75 -2.31
CA ASN A 24 -3.12 -5.01 -3.56
C ASN A 24 -3.41 -3.53 -3.35
N LEU A 25 -4.46 -3.19 -2.61
CA LEU A 25 -4.78 -1.81 -2.24
C LEU A 25 -3.64 -1.17 -1.44
N LEU A 26 -3.07 -1.90 -0.46
CA LEU A 26 -1.93 -1.41 0.31
C LEU A 26 -0.71 -1.16 -0.59
N LYS A 27 -0.42 -2.07 -1.54
CA LYS A 27 0.65 -1.85 -2.53
C LYS A 27 0.39 -0.60 -3.36
N THR A 28 -0.84 -0.38 -3.82
CA THR A 28 -1.21 0.83 -4.56
C THR A 28 -1.01 2.09 -3.73
N VAL A 29 -1.44 2.10 -2.46
CA VAL A 29 -1.26 3.24 -1.55
C VAL A 29 0.22 3.51 -1.29
N ILE A 30 1.03 2.48 -1.07
CA ILE A 30 2.48 2.61 -0.90
C ILE A 30 3.11 3.19 -2.17
N ASN A 31 2.68 2.71 -3.35
CA ASN A 31 3.17 3.23 -4.62
C ASN A 31 2.85 4.72 -4.78
N LEU A 32 1.60 5.10 -4.54
CA LEU A 32 1.15 6.49 -4.60
C LEU A 32 1.96 7.39 -3.67
N TYR A 33 2.21 6.94 -2.43
CA TYR A 33 2.97 7.71 -1.45
C TYR A 33 4.44 7.87 -1.86
N ASN A 34 5.08 6.80 -2.34
CA ASN A 34 6.52 6.80 -2.63
C ASN A 34 6.87 7.38 -3.99
N GLN A 35 5.99 7.28 -4.98
CA GLN A 35 6.32 7.57 -6.38
C GLN A 35 5.55 8.75 -6.97
N GLU A 36 4.30 8.96 -6.57
CA GLU A 36 3.41 9.89 -7.27
C GLU A 36 3.12 11.17 -6.48
N ARG A 37 3.13 11.11 -5.15
CA ARG A 37 2.79 12.25 -4.30
C ARG A 37 4.03 12.96 -3.80
N PRO A 38 4.34 14.17 -4.31
CA PRO A 38 5.36 15.01 -3.73
C PRO A 38 4.91 15.53 -2.35
N HIS A 39 5.81 15.53 -1.38
CA HIS A 39 5.49 15.94 0.00
C HIS A 39 6.23 17.22 0.38
N MET A 40 5.50 18.17 0.97
CA MET A 40 6.06 19.47 1.40
C MET A 40 7.20 19.30 2.41
N SER A 41 7.14 18.29 3.28
CA SER A 41 8.14 18.04 4.31
C SER A 41 9.52 17.63 3.76
N ILE A 42 9.60 17.29 2.48
CA ILE A 42 10.85 16.94 1.79
C ILE A 42 11.05 17.82 0.54
N GLY A 43 10.58 19.07 0.60
CA GLY A 43 10.80 20.06 -0.46
C GLY A 43 9.95 19.85 -1.71
N ASN A 44 8.74 19.30 -1.57
CA ASN A 44 7.85 18.91 -2.68
C ASN A 44 8.47 17.87 -3.63
N LEU A 45 9.28 16.97 -3.09
CA LEU A 45 9.79 15.79 -3.77
C LEU A 45 9.03 14.55 -3.34
N THR A 46 9.11 13.48 -4.14
CA THR A 46 8.62 12.17 -3.72
C THR A 46 9.70 11.44 -2.90
N PRO A 47 9.31 10.51 -2.01
CA PRO A 47 10.26 9.74 -1.22
C PRO A 47 11.27 8.99 -2.10
N ASN A 48 10.85 8.43 -3.24
CA ASN A 48 11.76 7.76 -4.17
C ASN A 48 12.77 8.72 -4.80
N GLN A 49 12.36 9.94 -5.17
CA GLN A 49 13.29 10.94 -5.72
C GLN A 49 14.38 11.30 -4.71
N VAL A 50 14.01 11.45 -3.44
CA VAL A 50 14.96 11.72 -2.35
C VAL A 50 15.94 10.56 -2.17
N TYR A 51 15.43 9.32 -2.13
CA TYR A 51 16.25 8.13 -1.94
C TYR A 51 17.19 7.86 -3.12
N GLN A 52 16.68 7.86 -4.35
CA GLN A 52 17.44 7.52 -5.56
C GLN A 52 18.55 8.53 -5.87
N ASN A 53 18.30 9.82 -5.62
CA ASN A 53 19.28 10.88 -5.85
C ASN A 53 20.11 11.21 -4.60
N ASN A 54 19.94 10.43 -3.52
CA ASN A 54 20.63 10.60 -2.23
C ASN A 54 20.57 12.05 -1.70
N ILE A 55 19.38 12.65 -1.81
CA ILE A 55 19.14 14.05 -1.44
C ILE A 55 19.13 14.17 0.08
N LYS A 56 19.99 15.01 0.62
CA LYS A 56 19.94 15.37 2.04
C LYS A 56 18.69 16.18 2.30
N THR A 57 17.78 15.63 3.09
CA THR A 57 16.58 16.31 3.56
C THR A 57 16.79 16.75 5.00
N GLU A 58 16.23 17.90 5.36
CA GLU A 58 16.25 18.39 6.73
C GLU A 58 15.17 17.68 7.54
N LYS A 59 15.54 17.18 8.72
CA LYS A 59 14.57 16.55 9.63
C LYS A 59 13.76 17.66 10.32
N LEU A 60 12.56 17.92 9.80
CA LEU A 60 11.69 18.99 10.32
C LEU A 60 10.98 18.64 11.64
N TRP A 61 11.07 17.40 12.10
CA TRP A 61 10.44 16.93 13.34
C TRP A 61 11.45 16.18 14.23
N LYS A 62 11.29 16.32 15.54
CA LYS A 62 12.23 15.82 16.56
C LYS A 62 12.05 14.33 16.79
#